data_AF-A0A1F6Y7R7-F1
#
_entry.id   AF-A0A1F6Y7R7-F1
#
_cell.length_a   1.000
_cell.length_b   1.000
_cell.length_c   1.000
_cell.angle_alpha   90.00
_cell.angle_beta   90.00
_cell.angle_gamma   90.00
#
_symmetry.space_group_name_H-M   'P 1'
#
loop_
_entity.id
_entity.type
_entity.pdbx_description
1 polymer ?
#
loop_
_entity_poly.entity_id
_entity_poly.type
_entity_poly.pdbx_seq_one_letter_code
_entity_poly.pdbx_strand_id
1 'polypeptide(L)'
;MPKYDGPPRNPRIISIFEGERISFVGNQDGLIEKISGDRLGQAFDSVNDFFEDHREFSASSALPALKLYLLVSILSSPKTDTLEINEKIEGRLRRIADIEKKFSDPKNCLPTVGVEIEVPKKVVNSGHEFLLRRIGIPNTRERWSLHEFKPKFTYSPWTQGRILEDLSKLGLIPKDEEPISMHVNFGVPGHIIFGDLLSHQKDTVLLNDLFVYAYSSPARIMARKTDLAYKYDRAEPEPKNRSNLRVEFRANEFKDYPTYRLLVETQRLVAMYLAYLKKMLRKETLSETEERLALLWEDFEKEARKFLYEDQSIPPRIYDQSKKQTVEIMERDLGLKEKSRVLMTKYSKLVAGIINLDQEPEKEIPGK
;
A
#
# COMPACT_ATOMS: atom_id res chain seq x y z
N MET A 1 -47.66 0.76 -19.44
CA MET A 1 -47.57 -0.06 -18.22
C MET A 1 -46.38 0.39 -17.41
N PRO A 2 -46.55 0.96 -16.20
CA PRO A 2 -45.43 1.25 -15.33
C PRO A 2 -44.92 -0.08 -14.74
N LYS A 3 -43.61 -0.33 -14.89
CA LYS A 3 -42.93 -1.45 -14.21
C LYS A 3 -42.96 -1.16 -12.71
N TYR A 4 -43.57 -2.07 -11.97
CA TYR A 4 -43.54 -2.07 -10.52
C TYR A 4 -42.14 -2.54 -10.11
N ASP A 5 -41.23 -1.60 -9.89
CA ASP A 5 -39.98 -1.88 -9.18
C ASP A 5 -40.39 -2.06 -7.72
N GLY A 6 -40.33 -3.32 -7.26
CA GLY A 6 -40.67 -3.67 -5.89
C GLY A 6 -39.88 -2.85 -4.87
N PRO A 7 -40.33 -2.82 -3.59
CA PRO A 7 -39.63 -2.07 -2.57
C PRO A 7 -38.14 -2.48 -2.52
N PRO A 8 -37.21 -1.53 -2.29
CA PRO A 8 -35.80 -1.86 -2.16
C PRO A 8 -35.66 -2.96 -1.11
N ARG A 9 -35.08 -4.09 -1.51
CA ARG A 9 -34.72 -5.15 -0.56
C ARG A 9 -33.65 -4.55 0.34
N ASN A 10 -34.02 -4.29 1.60
CA ASN A 10 -33.02 -4.02 2.62
C ASN A 10 -32.03 -5.20 2.62
N PRO A 11 -30.72 -4.95 2.48
CA PRO A 11 -29.72 -6.01 2.57
C PRO A 11 -29.85 -6.65 3.96
N ARG A 12 -30.33 -7.89 3.98
CA ARG A 12 -30.41 -8.70 5.20
C ARG A 12 -29.12 -9.48 5.30
N ILE A 13 -28.11 -8.91 5.95
CA ILE A 13 -27.09 -9.76 6.56
C ILE A 13 -27.79 -10.47 7.70
N ILE A 14 -28.14 -11.74 7.50
CA ILE A 14 -28.72 -12.58 8.54
C ILE A 14 -27.70 -12.64 9.68
N SER A 15 -28.15 -12.39 10.91
CA SER A 15 -27.36 -12.54 12.14
C SER A 15 -26.41 -13.74 12.03
N ILE A 16 -25.12 -13.46 11.89
CA ILE A 16 -24.10 -14.48 11.55
C ILE A 16 -23.89 -15.45 12.74
N PHE A 17 -24.34 -15.08 13.94
CA PHE A 17 -24.05 -15.80 15.18
C PHE A 17 -25.25 -15.86 16.13
N GLU A 18 -26.29 -16.63 15.79
CA GLU A 18 -27.22 -17.12 16.82
C GLU A 18 -26.54 -18.26 17.59
N GLY A 19 -25.99 -17.98 18.79
CA GLY A 19 -25.85 -19.02 19.81
C GLY A 19 -24.58 -19.09 20.66
N GLU A 20 -23.41 -18.60 20.23
CA GLU A 20 -22.17 -18.78 21.02
C GLU A 20 -21.47 -17.47 21.39
N ARG A 21 -21.58 -17.12 22.68
CA ARG A 21 -20.79 -16.06 23.32
C ARG A 21 -19.36 -16.57 23.54
N ILE A 22 -18.40 -16.01 22.82
CA ILE A 22 -16.98 -16.17 23.15
C ILE A 22 -16.47 -14.84 23.69
N SER A 23 -16.09 -14.81 24.96
CA SER A 23 -15.43 -13.67 25.59
C SER A 23 -13.98 -13.58 25.12
N PHE A 24 -13.60 -12.47 24.49
CA PHE A 24 -12.21 -12.18 24.13
C PHE A 24 -11.52 -11.55 25.35
N VAL A 25 -10.68 -12.34 26.03
CA VAL A 25 -9.77 -11.84 27.07
C VAL A 25 -8.36 -12.19 26.65
N GLY A 26 -7.58 -11.20 26.20
CA GLY A 26 -6.13 -11.28 26.04
C GLY A 26 -5.58 -11.87 24.73
N ASN A 27 -4.55 -11.19 24.22
CA ASN A 27 -3.66 -11.43 23.07
C ASN A 27 -4.28 -11.74 21.69
N GLN A 28 -3.88 -10.91 20.71
CA GLN A 28 -4.22 -10.95 19.28
C GLN A 28 -3.58 -12.14 18.52
N ASP A 29 -3.05 -13.13 19.23
CA ASP A 29 -2.41 -14.29 18.62
C ASP A 29 -3.49 -15.30 18.19
N GLY A 30 -3.63 -15.45 16.87
CA GLY A 30 -4.35 -16.55 16.24
C GLY A 30 -5.88 -16.38 16.09
N LEU A 31 -6.36 -15.25 15.56
CA LEU A 31 -7.78 -15.09 15.20
C LEU A 31 -8.24 -16.26 14.30
N ILE A 32 -7.43 -16.66 13.33
CA ILE A 32 -7.75 -17.73 12.36
C ILE A 32 -7.56 -19.14 12.96
N GLU A 33 -6.66 -19.33 13.91
CA GLU A 33 -6.48 -20.64 14.58
C GLU A 33 -7.64 -20.98 15.52
N LYS A 34 -8.37 -19.96 16.00
CA LYS A 34 -9.54 -20.12 16.88
C LYS A 34 -10.88 -20.16 16.14
N ILE A 35 -10.89 -19.93 14.82
CA ILE A 35 -12.10 -19.98 13.98
C ILE A 35 -12.13 -21.32 13.26
N SER A 36 -13.09 -22.18 13.60
CA SER A 36 -13.32 -23.45 12.88
C SER A 36 -13.71 -23.20 11.42
N GLY A 37 -13.44 -24.17 10.54
CA GLY A 37 -13.65 -24.05 9.09
C GLY A 37 -15.06 -23.60 8.68
N ASP A 38 -16.09 -24.05 9.41
CA ASP A 38 -17.49 -23.71 9.13
C ASP A 38 -17.78 -22.22 9.38
N ARG A 39 -17.18 -21.64 10.42
CA ARG A 39 -17.37 -20.23 10.78
C ARG A 39 -16.68 -19.29 9.80
N LEU A 40 -15.49 -19.68 9.33
CA LEU A 40 -14.79 -18.94 8.29
C LEU A 40 -15.56 -19.01 6.96
N GLY A 41 -16.14 -20.16 6.63
CA GLY A 41 -17.03 -20.33 5.48
C GLY A 41 -18.24 -19.39 5.50
N GLN A 42 -18.99 -19.38 6.62
CA GLN A 42 -20.15 -18.50 6.80
C GLN A 42 -19.80 -17.02 6.70
N ALA A 43 -18.65 -16.61 7.23
CA ALA A 43 -18.18 -15.23 7.10
C ALA A 43 -17.87 -14.86 5.64
N PHE A 44 -17.30 -15.79 4.86
CA PHE A 44 -17.08 -15.58 3.43
C PHE A 44 -18.38 -15.50 2.63
N ASP A 45 -19.34 -16.37 2.93
CA ASP A 45 -20.65 -16.35 2.29
C ASP A 45 -21.36 -15.01 2.57
N SER A 46 -21.36 -14.57 3.83
CA SER A 46 -21.90 -13.26 4.23
C SER A 46 -21.24 -12.09 3.51
N VAL A 47 -19.91 -12.14 3.33
CA VAL A 47 -19.18 -11.12 2.55
C VAL A 47 -19.62 -11.15 1.10
N ASN A 48 -19.73 -12.33 0.48
CA ASN A 48 -20.13 -12.43 -0.92
C ASN A 48 -21.57 -11.94 -1.12
N ASP A 49 -22.51 -12.39 -0.28
CA ASP A 49 -23.91 -11.96 -0.31
C ASP A 49 -24.01 -10.43 -0.20
N PHE A 50 -23.25 -9.82 0.72
CA PHE A 50 -23.21 -8.36 0.84
C PHE A 50 -22.78 -7.67 -0.46
N PHE A 51 -21.72 -8.13 -1.12
CA PHE A 51 -21.25 -7.52 -2.36
C PHE A 51 -22.08 -7.89 -3.60
N GLU A 52 -22.86 -8.98 -3.55
CA GLU A 52 -23.87 -9.30 -4.56
C GLU A 52 -25.08 -8.37 -4.48
N ASP A 53 -25.47 -8.00 -3.26
CA ASP A 53 -26.53 -7.02 -2.99
C ASP A 53 -26.06 -5.57 -3.26
N HIS A 54 -24.77 -5.28 -3.02
CA HIS A 54 -24.16 -3.96 -3.24
C HIS A 54 -23.26 -3.92 -4.48
N ARG A 55 -23.88 -4.14 -5.65
CA ARG A 55 -23.16 -4.21 -6.93
C ARG A 55 -22.42 -2.93 -7.30
N GLU A 56 -22.72 -1.79 -6.67
CA GLU A 56 -21.98 -0.54 -6.88
C GLU A 56 -20.47 -0.69 -6.57
N PHE A 57 -20.09 -1.60 -5.68
CA PHE A 57 -18.69 -1.87 -5.35
C PHE A 57 -18.00 -2.81 -6.35
N SER A 58 -18.77 -3.56 -7.14
CA SER A 58 -18.25 -4.65 -7.98
C SER A 58 -17.28 -4.20 -9.08
N ALA A 59 -17.43 -2.96 -9.55
CA ALA A 59 -16.55 -2.36 -10.56
C ALA A 59 -15.31 -1.66 -9.97
N SER A 60 -15.17 -1.63 -8.64
CA SER A 60 -14.07 -0.93 -7.98
C SER A 60 -12.77 -1.74 -8.01
N SER A 61 -11.65 -1.11 -8.37
CA SER A 61 -10.31 -1.70 -8.19
C SER A 61 -10.00 -2.01 -6.73
N ALA A 62 -10.67 -1.34 -5.79
CA ALA A 62 -10.56 -1.62 -4.36
C ALA A 62 -11.40 -2.83 -3.87
N LEU A 63 -12.19 -3.50 -4.73
CA LEU A 63 -13.08 -4.60 -4.29
C LEU A 63 -12.39 -5.66 -3.40
N PRO A 64 -11.16 -6.14 -3.68
CA PRO A 64 -10.46 -7.06 -2.79
C PRO A 64 -10.19 -6.46 -1.39
N ALA A 65 -9.83 -5.18 -1.32
CA ALA A 65 -9.62 -4.48 -0.06
C ALA A 65 -10.93 -4.31 0.72
N LEU A 66 -12.03 -4.00 0.02
CA LEU A 66 -13.37 -3.87 0.60
C LEU A 66 -13.85 -5.21 1.18
N LYS A 67 -13.67 -6.31 0.43
CA LYS A 67 -13.99 -7.67 0.91
C LYS A 67 -13.18 -8.05 2.13
N LEU A 68 -11.87 -7.75 2.13
CA LEU A 68 -10.99 -8.00 3.26
C LEU A 68 -11.41 -7.18 4.49
N TYR A 69 -11.75 -5.89 4.31
CA TYR A 69 -12.24 -5.03 5.39
C TYR A 69 -13.49 -5.60 6.06
N LEU A 70 -14.48 -5.99 5.25
CA LEU A 70 -15.74 -6.52 5.76
C LEU A 70 -15.50 -7.85 6.48
N LEU A 71 -14.70 -8.74 5.90
CA LEU A 71 -14.32 -10.01 6.52
C LEU A 71 -13.69 -9.79 7.89
N VAL A 72 -12.67 -8.92 7.99
CA VAL A 72 -12.00 -8.63 9.27
C VAL A 72 -12.98 -8.03 10.28
N SER A 73 -13.90 -7.18 9.84
CA SER A 73 -14.91 -6.58 10.71
C SER A 73 -15.85 -7.64 11.30
N ILE A 74 -16.35 -8.57 10.47
CA ILE A 74 -17.18 -9.69 10.90
C ILE A 74 -16.42 -10.61 11.86
N LEU A 75 -15.18 -10.98 11.53
CA LEU A 75 -14.39 -11.89 12.35
C LEU A 75 -13.96 -11.28 13.69
N SER A 76 -13.78 -9.96 13.75
CA SER A 76 -13.34 -9.24 14.96
C SER A 76 -14.48 -8.91 15.92
N SER A 77 -15.74 -8.96 15.49
CA SER A 77 -16.91 -8.68 16.33
C SER A 77 -17.93 -9.83 16.27
N PRO A 78 -17.94 -10.75 17.27
CA PRO A 78 -18.87 -11.86 17.34
C PRO A 78 -20.35 -11.45 17.46
N LYS A 79 -20.61 -10.16 17.70
CA LYS A 79 -21.95 -9.58 17.85
C LYS A 79 -22.29 -8.59 16.73
N THR A 80 -21.54 -8.59 15.64
CA THR A 80 -21.86 -7.68 14.53
C THR A 80 -23.26 -8.01 14.03
N ASP A 81 -24.24 -7.19 14.41
CA ASP A 81 -25.60 -7.32 13.92
C ASP A 81 -25.71 -6.63 12.57
N THR A 82 -26.78 -6.92 11.84
CA THR A 82 -27.06 -6.34 10.52
C THR A 82 -27.02 -4.81 10.55
N LEU A 83 -27.37 -4.22 11.69
CA LEU A 83 -27.47 -2.77 11.89
C LEU A 83 -26.08 -2.14 12.01
N GLU A 84 -25.15 -2.75 12.76
CA GLU A 84 -23.75 -2.32 12.82
C GLU A 84 -23.05 -2.43 11.46
N ILE A 85 -23.36 -3.46 10.66
CA ILE A 85 -22.79 -3.59 9.33
C ILE A 85 -23.33 -2.50 8.39
N ASN A 86 -24.65 -2.32 8.35
CA ASN A 86 -25.28 -1.38 7.44
C ASN A 86 -24.99 0.09 7.82
N GLU A 87 -24.90 0.44 9.10
CA GLU A 87 -24.70 1.85 9.51
C GLU A 87 -23.23 2.27 9.56
N LYS A 88 -22.33 1.42 10.07
CA LYS A 88 -20.92 1.81 10.32
C LYS A 88 -19.95 1.23 9.30
N ILE A 89 -20.13 -0.03 8.92
CA ILE A 89 -19.19 -0.70 8.01
C ILE A 89 -19.44 -0.26 6.58
N GLU A 90 -20.70 -0.19 6.13
CA GLU A 90 -21.04 0.27 4.77
C GLU A 90 -20.52 1.70 4.51
N GLY A 91 -20.71 2.64 5.44
CA GLY A 91 -20.20 4.00 5.30
C GLY A 91 -18.67 4.06 5.13
N ARG A 92 -17.94 3.16 5.81
CA ARG A 92 -16.49 3.04 5.65
C ARG A 92 -16.11 2.39 4.31
N LEU A 93 -16.85 1.38 3.87
CA LEU A 93 -16.66 0.77 2.55
C LEU A 93 -16.88 1.79 1.42
N ARG A 94 -17.94 2.60 1.51
CA ARG A 94 -18.20 3.72 0.59
C ARG A 94 -17.04 4.71 0.59
N ARG A 95 -16.53 5.12 1.76
CA ARG A 95 -15.37 6.02 1.85
C ARG A 95 -14.12 5.46 1.17
N ILE A 96 -13.81 4.18 1.34
CA ILE A 96 -12.67 3.54 0.66
C ILE A 96 -12.89 3.53 -0.86
N ALA A 97 -14.10 3.18 -1.32
CA ALA A 97 -14.45 3.19 -2.73
C ALA A 97 -14.38 4.59 -3.37
N ASP A 98 -14.84 5.62 -2.66
CA ASP A 98 -14.80 7.02 -3.10
C ASP A 98 -13.37 7.55 -3.21
N ILE A 99 -12.52 7.24 -2.21
CA ILE A 99 -11.08 7.56 -2.26
C ILE A 99 -10.45 6.89 -3.49
N GLU A 100 -10.68 5.60 -3.68
CA GLU A 100 -10.13 4.87 -4.82
C GLU A 100 -10.60 5.47 -6.16
N LYS A 101 -11.89 5.81 -6.27
CA LYS A 101 -12.47 6.46 -7.44
C LYS A 101 -11.83 7.82 -7.72
N LYS A 102 -11.65 8.67 -6.69
CA LYS A 102 -10.96 9.97 -6.81
C LYS A 102 -9.53 9.79 -7.32
N PHE A 103 -8.80 8.80 -6.82
CA PHE A 103 -7.42 8.54 -7.23
C PHE A 103 -7.32 7.87 -8.63
N SER A 104 -8.39 7.20 -9.07
CA SER A 104 -8.49 6.59 -10.41
C SER A 104 -8.68 7.59 -11.55
N ASP A 105 -9.00 8.86 -11.24
CA ASP A 105 -9.18 9.91 -12.25
C ASP A 105 -7.94 9.96 -13.18
N PRO A 106 -8.11 9.85 -14.52
CA PRO A 106 -7.01 9.98 -15.46
C PRO A 106 -6.23 11.30 -15.36
N LYS A 107 -6.84 12.37 -14.85
CA LYS A 107 -6.18 13.65 -14.58
C LYS A 107 -5.25 13.60 -13.37
N ASN A 108 -5.38 12.60 -12.50
CA ASN A 108 -4.51 12.41 -11.37
C ASN A 108 -3.22 11.72 -11.81
N CYS A 109 -2.11 12.47 -11.78
CA CYS A 109 -0.79 12.01 -12.20
C CYS A 109 -0.12 11.02 -11.24
N LEU A 110 -0.74 10.67 -10.10
CA LEU A 110 -0.19 9.66 -9.21
C LEU A 110 -0.18 8.27 -9.87
N PRO A 111 0.96 7.54 -9.82
CA PRO A 111 1.02 6.17 -10.28
C PRO A 111 0.19 5.28 -9.39
N THR A 112 -0.26 4.13 -9.89
CA THR A 112 -0.83 3.09 -9.03
C THR A 112 0.24 2.58 -8.07
N VAL A 113 -0.20 2.08 -6.91
CA VAL A 113 0.65 1.60 -5.84
C VAL A 113 0.21 0.20 -5.43
N GLY A 114 1.18 -0.70 -5.31
CA GLY A 114 1.00 -2.06 -4.82
C GLY A 114 2.07 -2.39 -3.80
N VAL A 115 1.75 -3.29 -2.88
CA VAL A 115 2.70 -3.79 -1.90
C VAL A 115 2.88 -5.29 -2.07
N GLU A 116 4.11 -5.76 -1.98
CA GLU A 116 4.42 -7.18 -1.79
C GLU A 116 5.06 -7.33 -0.42
N ILE A 117 4.62 -8.35 0.33
CA ILE A 117 5.02 -8.54 1.72
C ILE A 117 5.66 -9.91 1.84
N GLU A 118 6.93 -9.94 2.19
CA GLU A 118 7.65 -11.18 2.46
C GLU A 118 7.59 -11.50 3.96
N VAL A 119 6.81 -12.51 4.32
CA VAL A 119 6.65 -12.96 5.71
C VAL A 119 7.29 -14.33 5.94
N PRO A 120 7.86 -14.60 7.12
CA PRO A 120 8.44 -15.91 7.41
C PRO A 120 7.42 -17.05 7.42
N LYS A 121 7.82 -18.22 6.93
CA LYS A 121 6.95 -19.40 6.80
C LYS A 121 6.29 -19.82 8.11
N LYS A 122 6.95 -19.59 9.25
CA LYS A 122 6.39 -19.94 10.57
C LYS A 122 5.13 -19.13 10.94
N VAL A 123 4.90 -17.99 10.29
CA VAL A 123 3.70 -17.15 10.49
C VAL A 123 2.48 -17.74 9.77
N VAL A 124 2.70 -18.40 8.62
CA VAL A 124 1.63 -18.81 7.71
C VAL A 124 1.26 -20.28 7.97
N ASN A 125 0.01 -20.53 8.35
CA ASN A 125 -0.56 -21.86 8.55
C ASN A 125 -1.59 -22.18 7.44
N SER A 126 -2.18 -23.37 7.45
CA SER A 126 -3.16 -23.78 6.45
C SER A 126 -4.43 -22.91 6.42
N GLY A 127 -4.85 -22.38 7.57
CA GLY A 127 -5.98 -21.44 7.68
C GLY A 127 -5.67 -20.11 7.00
N HIS A 128 -4.46 -19.59 7.21
CA HIS A 128 -3.94 -18.41 6.51
C HIS A 128 -3.92 -18.60 4.99
N GLU A 129 -3.41 -19.73 4.51
CA GLU A 129 -3.37 -20.04 3.07
C GLU A 129 -4.78 -20.15 2.46
N PHE A 130 -5.72 -20.76 3.19
CA PHE A 130 -7.12 -20.85 2.76
C PHE A 130 -7.78 -19.47 2.69
N LEU A 131 -7.58 -18.63 3.72
CA LEU A 131 -8.13 -17.28 3.76
C LEU A 131 -7.62 -16.44 2.58
N LEU A 132 -6.29 -16.38 2.39
CA LEU A 132 -5.65 -15.60 1.32
C LEU A 132 -6.18 -16.01 -0.06
N ARG A 133 -6.34 -17.33 -0.29
CA ARG A 133 -6.90 -17.86 -1.52
C ARG A 133 -8.35 -17.40 -1.73
N ARG A 134 -9.18 -17.41 -0.68
CA ARG A 134 -10.60 -17.02 -0.76
C ARG A 134 -10.81 -15.53 -1.00
N ILE A 135 -9.98 -14.66 -0.40
CA ILE A 135 -10.00 -13.21 -0.68
C ILE A 135 -9.33 -12.84 -2.01
N GLY A 136 -8.64 -13.79 -2.65
CA GLY A 136 -7.95 -13.58 -3.93
C GLY A 136 -6.65 -12.79 -3.79
N ILE A 137 -5.95 -12.89 -2.66
CA ILE A 137 -4.59 -12.38 -2.49
C ILE A 137 -3.60 -13.52 -2.81
N PRO A 138 -2.82 -13.42 -3.89
CA PRO A 138 -1.74 -14.36 -4.19
C PRO A 138 -0.81 -14.57 -3.00
N ASN A 139 -0.47 -15.83 -2.76
CA ASN A 139 0.45 -16.28 -1.74
C ASN A 139 1.46 -17.23 -2.38
N THR A 140 2.66 -16.73 -2.67
CA THR A 140 3.74 -17.50 -3.29
C THR A 140 4.69 -18.03 -2.22
N ARG A 141 5.00 -19.34 -2.28
CA ARG A 141 6.05 -19.95 -1.46
C ARG A 141 7.39 -19.73 -2.15
N GLU A 142 8.17 -18.79 -1.64
CA GLU A 142 9.52 -18.46 -2.11
C GLU A 142 10.54 -19.53 -1.68
N ARG A 143 11.64 -19.71 -2.44
CA ARG A 143 12.66 -20.77 -2.24
C ARG A 143 13.36 -20.74 -0.86
N TRP A 144 13.09 -19.74 -0.02
CA TRP A 144 13.88 -19.38 1.16
C TRP A 144 13.09 -19.25 2.47
N SER A 145 12.11 -20.12 2.69
CA SER A 145 11.34 -20.18 3.96
C SER A 145 10.46 -18.95 4.20
N LEU A 146 10.00 -18.30 3.14
CA LEU A 146 9.12 -17.15 3.18
C LEU A 146 7.85 -17.42 2.38
N HIS A 147 6.78 -16.75 2.79
CA HIS A 147 5.60 -16.53 2.00
C HIS A 147 5.61 -15.09 1.51
N GLU A 148 5.22 -14.90 0.27
CA GLU A 148 5.10 -13.57 -0.32
C GLU A 148 3.63 -13.32 -0.64
N PHE A 149 3.08 -12.26 -0.04
CA PHE A 149 1.71 -11.83 -0.26
C PHE A 149 1.70 -10.66 -1.24
N LYS A 150 0.91 -10.78 -2.31
CA LYS A 150 0.81 -9.75 -3.35
C LYS A 150 -0.62 -9.23 -3.51
N PRO A 151 -1.14 -8.41 -2.58
CA PRO A 151 -2.39 -7.71 -2.81
C PRO A 151 -2.44 -7.03 -4.19
N LYS A 152 -3.64 -6.92 -4.76
CA LYS A 152 -3.80 -6.17 -6.02
C LYS A 152 -3.40 -4.71 -5.82
N PHE A 153 -2.83 -4.14 -6.86
CA PHE A 153 -2.52 -2.71 -6.94
C PHE A 153 -3.79 -1.87 -6.81
N THR A 154 -3.64 -0.69 -6.23
CA THR A 154 -4.71 0.29 -6.07
C THR A 154 -4.23 1.66 -6.52
N TYR A 155 -5.18 2.57 -6.75
CA TYR A 155 -4.88 3.96 -7.06
C TYR A 155 -4.48 4.74 -5.81
N SER A 156 -5.07 4.39 -4.66
CA SER A 156 -4.83 5.08 -3.40
C SER A 156 -3.84 4.33 -2.50
N PRO A 157 -2.85 5.03 -1.91
CA PRO A 157 -1.95 4.48 -0.90
C PRO A 157 -2.69 4.16 0.40
N TRP A 158 -3.83 4.82 0.65
CA TRP A 158 -4.68 4.55 1.81
C TRP A 158 -5.38 3.20 1.68
N THR A 159 -5.76 2.80 0.46
CA THR A 159 -6.34 1.47 0.21
C THR A 159 -5.32 0.36 0.44
N GLN A 160 -4.08 0.51 -0.06
CA GLN A 160 -2.97 -0.40 0.27
C GLN A 160 -2.71 -0.45 1.77
N GLY A 161 -2.69 0.72 2.42
CA GLY A 161 -2.55 0.81 3.86
C GLY A 161 -3.63 0.03 4.60
N ARG A 162 -4.89 0.17 4.17
CA ARG A 162 -5.97 -0.60 4.78
C ARG A 162 -5.80 -2.12 4.61
N ILE A 163 -5.34 -2.57 3.44
CA ILE A 163 -5.03 -3.99 3.22
C ILE A 163 -3.97 -4.48 4.22
N LEU A 164 -2.87 -3.75 4.35
CA LEU A 164 -1.83 -4.06 5.34
C LEU A 164 -2.39 -4.07 6.77
N GLU A 165 -3.32 -3.17 7.06
CA GLU A 165 -4.00 -3.12 8.34
C GLU A 165 -4.75 -4.43 8.61
N ASP A 166 -5.63 -4.79 7.68
CA ASP A 166 -6.47 -5.97 7.83
C ASP A 166 -5.66 -7.27 7.81
N LEU A 167 -4.60 -7.37 7.01
CA LEU A 167 -3.68 -8.52 7.05
C LEU A 167 -2.99 -8.67 8.41
N SER A 168 -2.54 -7.57 9.04
CA SER A 168 -1.95 -7.64 10.38
C SER A 168 -2.98 -8.03 11.46
N LYS A 169 -4.24 -7.57 11.36
CA LYS A 169 -5.32 -7.99 12.27
C LYS A 169 -5.64 -9.48 12.16
N LEU A 170 -5.44 -10.05 10.98
CA LEU A 170 -5.58 -11.48 10.74
C LEU A 170 -4.36 -12.30 11.22
N GLY A 171 -3.31 -11.66 11.74
CA GLY A 171 -2.08 -12.34 12.17
C GLY A 171 -1.13 -12.70 11.03
N LEU A 172 -1.36 -12.19 9.81
CA LEU A 172 -0.53 -12.48 8.64
C LEU A 172 0.76 -11.64 8.60
N ILE A 173 0.79 -10.50 9.31
CA ILE A 173 1.95 -9.59 9.38
C ILE A 173 2.39 -9.49 10.85
N PRO A 174 3.53 -10.08 11.24
CA PRO A 174 4.02 -10.02 12.62
C PRO A 174 4.41 -8.59 13.01
N LYS A 175 4.08 -8.18 14.24
CA LYS A 175 4.27 -6.79 14.69
C LYS A 175 5.71 -6.48 15.11
N ASP A 176 6.43 -7.40 15.75
CA ASP A 176 7.67 -7.02 16.44
C ASP A 176 8.85 -8.02 16.39
N GLU A 177 8.70 -9.24 15.88
CA GLU A 177 9.74 -10.28 16.12
C GLU A 177 10.58 -10.70 14.91
N GLU A 178 10.17 -10.44 13.67
CA GLU A 178 10.93 -10.88 12.49
C GLU A 178 11.06 -9.81 11.40
N PRO A 179 12.16 -9.82 10.62
CA PRO A 179 12.31 -8.98 9.44
C PRO A 179 11.32 -9.40 8.36
N ILE A 180 10.32 -8.54 8.17
CA ILE A 180 9.45 -8.53 7.00
C ILE A 180 10.11 -7.59 5.99
N SER A 181 10.24 -8.03 4.74
CA SER A 181 10.55 -7.14 3.62
C SER A 181 9.23 -6.69 3.00
N MET A 182 9.07 -5.39 2.76
CA MET A 182 7.94 -4.86 1.99
C MET A 182 8.46 -4.23 0.71
N HIS A 183 7.97 -4.70 -0.43
CA HIS A 183 8.29 -4.13 -1.73
C HIS A 183 7.14 -3.22 -2.15
N VAL A 184 7.43 -1.95 -2.38
CA VAL A 184 6.45 -0.97 -2.84
C VAL A 184 6.62 -0.80 -4.33
N ASN A 185 5.60 -1.18 -5.07
CA ASN A 185 5.60 -1.20 -6.52
C ASN A 185 4.74 -0.04 -7.06
N PHE A 186 5.29 0.70 -8.02
CA PHE A 186 4.61 1.83 -8.65
C PHE A 186 4.39 1.60 -10.14
N GLY A 187 3.16 1.85 -10.59
CA GLY A 187 2.77 1.79 -12.00
C GLY A 187 3.52 2.80 -12.87
N VAL A 188 4.14 2.34 -13.96
CA VAL A 188 4.79 3.21 -14.95
C VAL A 188 3.84 3.50 -16.12
N PRO A 189 3.71 4.76 -16.58
CA PRO A 189 2.93 5.11 -17.76
C PRO A 189 3.31 4.32 -19.02
N GLY A 190 2.31 4.01 -19.86
CA GLY A 190 2.48 3.18 -21.06
C GLY A 190 3.48 3.68 -22.11
N HIS A 191 3.75 4.99 -22.14
CA HIS A 191 4.71 5.60 -23.07
C HIS A 191 6.17 5.49 -22.61
N ILE A 192 6.41 5.12 -21.35
CA ILE A 192 7.75 4.94 -20.79
C ILE A 192 8.12 3.46 -20.91
N ILE A 193 9.21 3.18 -21.61
CA ILE A 193 9.73 1.82 -21.79
C ILE A 193 10.90 1.55 -20.84
N PHE A 194 11.23 0.28 -20.66
CA PHE A 194 12.32 -0.16 -19.77
C PHE A 194 13.67 0.53 -20.06
N GLY A 195 13.99 0.75 -21.35
CA GLY A 195 15.22 1.45 -21.75
C GLY A 195 15.27 2.92 -21.31
N ASP A 196 14.12 3.58 -21.20
CA ASP A 196 14.05 4.96 -20.70
C ASP A 196 14.38 5.02 -19.20
N LEU A 197 13.83 4.09 -18.41
CA LEU A 197 14.12 3.97 -16.98
C LEU A 197 15.60 3.64 -16.70
N LEU A 198 16.23 2.82 -17.55
CA LEU A 198 17.65 2.53 -17.44
C LEU A 198 18.51 3.76 -17.78
N SER A 199 18.15 4.53 -18.79
CA SER A 199 18.88 5.74 -19.19
C SER A 199 18.83 6.82 -18.10
N HIS A 200 17.78 6.81 -17.28
CA HIS A 200 17.59 7.70 -16.13
C HIS A 200 17.77 7.00 -14.78
N GLN A 201 18.54 5.91 -14.74
CA GLN A 201 18.73 5.12 -13.51
C GLN A 201 19.27 5.94 -12.33
N LYS A 202 20.12 6.95 -12.59
CA LYS A 202 20.70 7.83 -11.56
C LYS A 202 19.63 8.57 -10.74
N ASP A 203 18.46 8.81 -11.32
CA ASP A 203 17.35 9.55 -10.71
C ASP A 203 16.56 8.62 -9.78
N THR A 204 16.34 7.38 -10.22
CA THR A 204 15.81 6.29 -9.37
C THR A 204 16.73 5.99 -8.19
N VAL A 205 18.06 5.95 -8.41
CA VAL A 205 19.05 5.74 -7.34
C VAL A 205 18.94 6.83 -6.27
N LEU A 206 18.85 8.09 -6.67
CA LEU A 206 18.73 9.20 -5.73
C LEU A 206 17.48 9.09 -4.86
N LEU A 207 16.32 8.82 -5.47
CA LEU A 207 15.07 8.64 -4.74
C LEU A 207 15.14 7.43 -3.81
N ASN A 208 15.72 6.33 -4.28
CA ASN A 208 15.91 5.12 -3.49
C ASN A 208 16.83 5.35 -2.29
N ASP A 209 17.97 6.00 -2.47
CA ASP A 209 18.92 6.26 -1.39
C ASP A 209 18.24 7.09 -0.30
N LEU A 210 17.51 8.15 -0.67
CA LEU A 210 16.73 8.95 0.28
C LEU A 210 15.65 8.12 1.00
N PHE A 211 14.92 7.29 0.25
CA PHE A 211 13.88 6.40 0.77
C PHE A 211 14.43 5.41 1.80
N VAL A 212 15.56 4.76 1.50
CA VAL A 212 16.23 3.82 2.40
C VAL A 212 16.59 4.49 3.71
N TYR A 213 17.25 5.66 3.65
CA TYR A 213 17.67 6.36 4.87
C TYR A 213 16.49 6.91 5.68
N ALA A 214 15.43 7.37 5.01
CA ALA A 214 14.22 7.84 5.68
C ALA A 214 13.48 6.71 6.41
N TYR A 215 13.46 5.50 5.85
CA TYR A 215 12.50 4.49 6.27
C TYR A 215 13.06 3.18 6.77
N SER A 216 14.37 2.93 6.70
CA SER A 216 14.99 1.74 7.29
C SER A 216 15.64 2.04 8.65
N SER A 217 15.97 1.00 9.40
CA SER A 217 16.83 1.05 10.59
C SER A 217 18.09 0.23 10.35
N PRO A 218 19.21 0.54 11.04
CA PRO A 218 20.44 -0.22 10.91
C PRO A 218 20.25 -1.73 11.08
N ALA A 219 19.48 -2.15 12.09
CA ALA A 219 19.16 -3.55 12.34
C ALA A 219 18.44 -4.21 11.15
N ARG A 220 17.51 -3.49 10.51
CA ARG A 220 16.77 -4.00 9.34
C ARG A 220 17.63 -4.05 8.08
N ILE A 221 18.52 -3.09 7.88
CA ILE A 221 19.49 -3.13 6.77
C ILE A 221 20.44 -4.32 6.92
N MET A 222 20.92 -4.59 8.13
CA MET A 222 21.77 -5.77 8.39
C MET A 222 21.01 -7.09 8.14
N ALA A 223 19.74 -7.14 8.52
CA ALA A 223 18.90 -8.33 8.38
C ALA A 223 18.29 -8.52 6.99
N ARG A 224 18.47 -7.57 6.06
CA ARG A 224 17.86 -7.65 4.73
C ARG A 224 18.34 -8.89 3.97
N LYS A 225 17.43 -9.54 3.25
CA LYS A 225 17.75 -10.73 2.44
C LYS A 225 18.26 -10.39 1.05
N THR A 226 17.79 -9.28 0.49
CA THR A 226 18.13 -8.90 -0.88
C THR A 226 19.16 -7.78 -0.91
N ASP A 227 20.06 -7.83 -1.88
CA ASP A 227 21.09 -6.81 -2.03
C ASP A 227 20.64 -5.60 -2.84
N LEU A 228 19.64 -5.75 -3.71
CA LEU A 228 19.08 -4.64 -4.49
C LEU A 228 18.02 -3.91 -3.68
N ALA A 229 18.11 -2.58 -3.59
CA ALA A 229 17.11 -1.72 -2.97
C ALA A 229 15.91 -1.43 -3.86
N TYR A 230 16.10 -1.50 -5.17
CA TYR A 230 15.07 -1.23 -6.15
C TYR A 230 15.25 -2.13 -7.38
N LYS A 231 14.17 -2.38 -8.11
CA LYS A 231 14.20 -3.03 -9.43
C LYS A 231 13.13 -2.45 -10.34
N TYR A 232 13.31 -2.68 -11.63
CA TYR A 232 12.25 -2.49 -12.61
C TYR A 232 11.66 -3.87 -12.92
N ASP A 233 10.36 -4.04 -12.69
CA ASP A 233 9.69 -5.33 -12.84
C ASP A 233 8.49 -5.25 -13.80
N ARG A 234 7.94 -6.40 -14.17
CA ARG A 234 6.73 -6.53 -14.98
C ARG A 234 5.61 -7.19 -14.16
N ALA A 235 4.48 -6.50 -14.05
CA ALA A 235 3.26 -6.98 -13.42
C ALA A 235 2.11 -7.11 -14.42
N GLU A 236 0.93 -7.57 -13.99
CA GLU A 236 -0.25 -7.51 -14.85
C GLU A 236 -0.58 -6.05 -15.22
N PRO A 237 -0.95 -5.75 -16.48
CA PRO A 237 -1.37 -4.41 -16.88
C PRO A 237 -2.59 -3.95 -16.08
N GLU A 238 -2.64 -2.67 -15.75
CA GLU A 238 -3.76 -2.07 -15.02
C GLU A 238 -4.58 -1.15 -15.92
N PRO A 239 -5.88 -0.90 -15.61
CA PRO A 239 -6.72 -0.06 -16.44
C PRO A 239 -6.17 1.37 -16.65
N LYS A 240 -5.55 1.98 -15.62
CA LYS A 240 -4.91 3.31 -15.71
C LYS A 240 -3.53 3.27 -16.37
N ASN A 241 -2.80 2.15 -16.22
CA ASN A 241 -1.48 1.95 -16.79
C ASN A 241 -1.46 0.68 -17.63
N ARG A 242 -1.63 0.84 -18.96
CA ARG A 242 -1.51 -0.28 -19.92
C ARG A 242 -0.10 -0.89 -19.94
N SER A 243 0.88 -0.24 -19.32
CA SER A 243 2.20 -0.81 -19.09
C SER A 243 2.16 -1.90 -18.03
N ASN A 244 2.86 -3.00 -18.27
CA ASN A 244 3.23 -3.93 -17.22
C ASN A 244 4.43 -3.44 -16.39
N LEU A 245 5.13 -2.40 -16.83
CA LEU A 245 6.36 -1.95 -16.18
C LEU A 245 6.07 -1.32 -14.81
N ARG A 246 6.90 -1.65 -13.83
CA ARG A 246 6.84 -1.16 -12.45
C ARG A 246 8.20 -0.68 -11.98
N VAL A 247 8.21 0.33 -11.12
CA VAL A 247 9.36 0.70 -10.29
C VAL A 247 9.10 0.18 -8.89
N GLU A 248 9.93 -0.75 -8.43
CA GLU A 248 9.87 -1.32 -7.09
C GLU A 248 10.91 -0.66 -6.18
N PHE A 249 10.51 -0.23 -4.99
CA PHE A 249 11.40 0.14 -3.89
C PHE A 249 11.22 -0.81 -2.71
N ARG A 250 12.31 -1.30 -2.13
CA ARG A 250 12.27 -2.27 -1.02
C ARG A 250 12.44 -1.58 0.31
N ALA A 251 11.35 -1.52 1.06
CA ALA A 251 11.34 -1.08 2.45
C ALA A 251 11.72 -2.24 3.37
N ASN A 252 12.82 -2.09 4.13
CA ASN A 252 13.23 -3.08 5.13
C ASN A 252 12.55 -2.86 6.48
N GLU A 253 11.86 -1.75 6.66
CA GLU A 253 11.12 -1.45 7.88
C GLU A 253 9.77 -0.83 7.53
N PHE A 254 8.76 -1.32 8.24
CA PHE A 254 7.41 -0.82 8.19
C PHE A 254 6.90 -0.63 9.62
N LYS A 255 7.48 0.34 10.33
CA LYS A 255 6.96 0.81 11.63
C LYS A 255 6.30 2.15 11.37
N ASP A 256 4.98 2.19 11.15
CA ASP A 256 4.08 3.36 11.29
C ASP A 256 2.65 3.01 10.84
N TYR A 257 2.13 1.92 11.41
CA TYR A 257 0.92 1.22 11.01
C TYR A 257 -0.42 2.01 11.05
N PRO A 258 -0.58 3.18 11.71
CA PRO A 258 -1.79 3.97 11.47
C PRO A 258 -1.67 4.97 10.31
N THR A 259 -0.48 5.31 9.81
CA THR A 259 -0.34 6.44 8.86
C THR A 259 0.00 6.05 7.43
N TYR A 260 0.59 4.86 7.20
CA TYR A 260 1.07 4.43 5.87
C TYR A 260 1.83 5.54 5.11
N ARG A 261 2.48 6.41 5.87
CA ARG A 261 3.05 7.67 5.38
C ARG A 261 4.08 7.42 4.29
N LEU A 262 4.88 6.37 4.45
CA LEU A 262 5.80 5.89 3.44
C LEU A 262 5.12 5.65 2.08
N LEU A 263 3.95 5.01 2.04
CA LEU A 263 3.27 4.75 0.76
C LEU A 263 2.82 6.05 0.11
N VAL A 264 2.27 6.97 0.91
CA VAL A 264 1.79 8.28 0.44
C VAL A 264 2.94 9.13 -0.09
N GLU A 265 4.00 9.29 0.70
CA GLU A 265 5.14 10.13 0.34
C GLU A 265 5.88 9.57 -0.86
N THR A 266 6.16 8.27 -0.88
CA THR A 266 6.87 7.65 -2.00
C THR A 266 6.04 7.67 -3.27
N GLN A 267 4.73 7.42 -3.23
CA GLN A 267 3.87 7.53 -4.43
C GLN A 267 3.92 8.93 -5.04
N ARG A 268 3.90 9.97 -4.20
CA ARG A 268 3.97 11.37 -4.63
C ARG A 268 5.32 11.72 -5.23
N LEU A 269 6.42 11.30 -4.62
CA LEU A 269 7.76 11.53 -5.18
C LEU A 269 8.00 10.74 -6.47
N VAL A 270 7.43 9.53 -6.60
CA VAL A 270 7.48 8.78 -7.86
C VAL A 270 6.64 9.46 -8.95
N ALA A 271 5.49 10.06 -8.62
CA ALA A 271 4.73 10.86 -9.58
C ALA A 271 5.55 12.05 -10.13
N MET A 272 6.26 12.74 -9.23
CA MET A 272 7.19 13.81 -9.56
C MET A 272 8.32 13.33 -10.48
N TYR A 273 8.94 12.19 -10.17
CA TYR A 273 9.94 11.54 -11.01
C TYR A 273 9.41 11.20 -12.41
N LEU A 274 8.24 10.57 -12.49
CA LEU A 274 7.66 10.13 -13.76
C LEU A 274 7.26 11.32 -14.65
N ALA A 275 6.78 12.42 -14.05
CA ALA A 275 6.52 13.66 -14.78
C ALA A 275 7.79 14.28 -15.35
N TYR A 276 8.88 14.31 -14.56
CA TYR A 276 10.20 14.73 -15.04
C TYR A 276 10.72 13.84 -16.17
N LEU A 277 10.61 12.52 -16.02
CA LEU A 277 11.01 11.59 -17.06
C LEU A 277 10.23 11.83 -18.36
N LYS A 278 8.91 12.04 -18.26
CA LYS A 278 8.06 12.42 -19.42
C LYS A 278 8.56 13.70 -20.10
N LYS A 279 8.90 14.75 -19.33
CA LYS A 279 9.50 16.00 -19.83
C LYS A 279 10.80 15.75 -20.60
N MET A 280 11.68 14.92 -20.05
CA MET A 280 12.98 14.62 -20.65
C MET A 280 12.87 13.80 -21.93
N LEU A 281 11.94 12.83 -21.97
CA LEU A 281 11.75 11.95 -23.12
C LEU A 281 11.03 12.65 -24.29
N ARG A 282 10.23 13.69 -24.03
CA ARG A 282 9.45 14.44 -25.05
C ARG A 282 8.56 13.56 -25.93
N LYS A 283 8.14 12.39 -25.42
CA LYS A 283 7.30 11.41 -26.14
C LYS A 283 5.81 11.77 -26.10
N GLU A 284 5.40 12.57 -25.13
CA GLU A 284 4.02 12.99 -24.93
C GLU A 284 3.98 14.45 -24.43
N THR A 285 2.86 15.12 -24.68
CA THR A 285 2.56 16.43 -24.10
C THR A 285 2.35 16.30 -22.59
N LEU A 286 2.94 17.21 -21.83
CA LEU A 286 2.70 17.32 -20.40
C LEU A 286 1.43 18.16 -20.16
N SER A 287 0.62 17.71 -19.22
CA SER A 287 -0.39 18.57 -18.60
C SER A 287 0.28 19.65 -17.73
N GLU A 288 -0.42 20.73 -17.44
CA GLU A 288 0.04 21.78 -16.52
C GLU A 288 0.50 21.21 -15.16
N THR A 289 -0.24 20.23 -14.64
CA THR A 289 0.12 19.51 -13.41
C THR A 289 1.45 18.78 -13.56
N GLU A 290 1.65 18.02 -14.65
CA GLU A 290 2.91 17.31 -14.91
C GLU A 290 4.08 18.27 -15.11
N GLU A 291 3.88 19.42 -15.76
CA GLU A 291 4.93 20.43 -15.90
C GLU A 291 5.40 20.97 -14.55
N ARG A 292 4.46 21.30 -13.66
CA ARG A 292 4.75 21.75 -12.30
C ARG A 292 5.45 20.67 -11.48
N LEU A 293 5.02 19.41 -11.61
CA LEU A 293 5.68 18.28 -10.95
C LEU A 293 7.10 18.04 -11.49
N ALA A 294 7.30 18.16 -12.81
CA ALA A 294 8.61 18.00 -13.42
C ALA A 294 9.60 19.08 -12.97
N LEU A 295 9.16 20.33 -12.83
CA LEU A 295 9.97 21.41 -12.25
C LEU A 295 10.31 21.14 -10.78
N LEU A 296 9.33 20.65 -10.00
CA LEU A 296 9.56 20.31 -8.60
C LEU A 296 10.58 19.16 -8.44
N TRP A 297 10.65 18.23 -9.41
CA TRP A 297 11.70 17.20 -9.43
C TRP A 297 13.11 17.81 -9.53
N GLU A 298 13.30 18.82 -10.37
CA GLU A 298 14.61 19.46 -10.57
C GLU A 298 15.11 20.10 -9.26
N ASP A 299 14.20 20.75 -8.52
CA ASP A 299 14.49 21.27 -7.19
C ASP A 299 14.82 20.15 -6.19
N PHE A 300 14.01 19.09 -6.18
CA PHE A 300 14.25 17.91 -5.34
C PHE A 300 15.60 17.26 -5.63
N GLU A 301 15.92 17.04 -6.90
CA GLU A 301 17.17 16.41 -7.31
C GLU A 301 18.36 17.21 -6.79
N LYS A 302 18.34 18.53 -6.97
CA LYS A 302 19.40 19.42 -6.49
C LYS A 302 19.55 19.37 -4.97
N GLU A 303 18.45 19.49 -4.23
CA GLU A 303 18.49 19.50 -2.76
C GLU A 303 18.89 18.14 -2.19
N ALA A 304 18.34 17.03 -2.72
CA ALA A 304 18.64 15.68 -2.28
C ALA A 304 20.07 15.24 -2.61
N ARG A 305 20.59 15.58 -3.81
CA ARG A 305 21.99 15.31 -4.17
C ARG A 305 22.95 16.05 -3.27
N LYS A 306 22.72 17.36 -3.05
CA LYS A 306 23.54 18.16 -2.15
C LYS A 306 23.52 17.56 -0.75
N PHE A 307 22.34 17.28 -0.22
CA PHE A 307 22.19 16.70 1.11
C PHE A 307 22.93 15.35 1.24
N LEU A 308 22.63 14.36 0.40
CA LEU A 308 23.18 13.02 0.56
C LEU A 308 24.64 12.92 0.13
N TYR A 309 24.99 13.44 -1.05
CA TYR A 309 26.27 13.12 -1.69
C TYR A 309 27.35 14.16 -1.40
N GLU A 310 26.98 15.41 -1.16
CA GLU A 310 27.94 16.48 -0.85
C GLU A 310 28.05 16.66 0.66
N ASP A 311 26.96 17.08 1.32
CA ASP A 311 26.95 17.44 2.74
C ASP A 311 27.18 16.22 3.65
N GLN A 312 26.58 15.07 3.33
CA GLN A 312 26.78 13.82 4.09
C GLN A 312 27.90 12.93 3.54
N SER A 313 28.45 13.27 2.37
CA SER A 313 29.51 12.50 1.68
C SER A 313 29.17 11.01 1.52
N ILE A 314 27.90 10.69 1.30
CA ILE A 314 27.41 9.32 1.10
C ILE A 314 27.64 8.95 -0.37
N PRO A 315 28.35 7.86 -0.68
CA PRO A 315 28.44 7.39 -2.06
C PRO A 315 27.06 6.96 -2.59
N PRO A 316 26.68 7.33 -3.83
CA PRO A 316 25.45 6.86 -4.43
C PRO A 316 25.41 5.34 -4.44
N ARG A 317 24.24 4.76 -4.13
CA ARG A 317 23.98 3.33 -4.18
C ARG A 317 24.80 2.49 -3.18
N ILE A 318 25.35 3.11 -2.12
CA ILE A 318 26.10 2.39 -1.08
C ILE A 318 25.27 1.28 -0.43
N TYR A 319 23.96 1.49 -0.33
CA TYR A 319 23.03 0.49 0.16
C TYR A 319 23.17 -0.81 -0.64
N ASP A 320 23.18 -0.79 -1.97
CA ASP A 320 23.27 -2.02 -2.76
C ASP A 320 24.65 -2.70 -2.68
N GLN A 321 25.68 -1.92 -2.33
CA GLN A 321 27.07 -2.37 -2.36
C GLN A 321 27.52 -2.99 -1.03
N SER A 322 27.09 -2.42 0.11
CA SER A 322 27.58 -2.86 1.42
C SER A 322 26.59 -2.53 2.55
N LYS A 323 26.00 -3.59 3.14
CA LYS A 323 25.15 -3.49 4.34
C LYS A 323 25.90 -2.83 5.50
N LYS A 324 27.14 -3.26 5.73
CA LYS A 324 28.00 -2.79 6.82
C LYS A 324 28.29 -1.30 6.71
N GLN A 325 28.75 -0.84 5.54
CA GLN A 325 29.05 0.59 5.35
C GLN A 325 27.79 1.46 5.44
N THR A 326 26.66 0.97 4.92
CA THR A 326 25.38 1.69 5.05
C THR A 326 24.97 1.87 6.50
N VAL A 327 25.14 0.82 7.31
CA VAL A 327 24.87 0.85 8.76
C VAL A 327 25.82 1.80 9.48
N GLU A 328 27.12 1.73 9.19
CA GLU A 328 28.12 2.65 9.75
C GLU A 328 27.78 4.13 9.46
N ILE A 329 27.30 4.43 8.25
CA ILE A 329 26.83 5.78 7.88
C ILE A 329 25.65 6.20 8.76
N MET A 330 24.65 5.33 8.92
CA MET A 330 23.45 5.62 9.72
C MET A 330 23.74 5.74 11.22
N GLU A 331 24.70 4.97 11.74
CA GLU A 331 25.11 5.02 13.15
C GLU A 331 25.98 6.25 13.44
N ARG A 332 26.73 6.75 12.45
CA ARG A 332 27.56 7.94 12.57
C ARG A 332 26.76 9.25 12.58
N ASP A 333 25.76 9.39 11.71
CA ASP A 333 24.83 10.54 11.76
C ASP A 333 23.45 10.09 12.24
N LEU A 334 23.24 10.18 13.55
CA LEU A 334 21.95 9.87 14.19
C LEU A 334 20.79 10.74 13.66
N GLY A 335 21.09 11.88 13.04
CA GLY A 335 20.11 12.77 12.42
C GLY A 335 19.77 12.42 10.97
N LEU A 336 20.52 11.54 10.29
CA LEU A 336 20.35 11.23 8.86
C LEU A 336 18.95 10.74 8.52
N LYS A 337 18.40 9.84 9.34
CA LYS A 337 17.04 9.31 9.17
C LYS A 337 15.99 10.41 9.21
N GLU A 338 16.04 11.27 10.22
CA GLU A 338 15.04 12.34 10.38
C GLU A 338 15.20 13.41 9.31
N LYS A 339 16.43 13.83 8.98
CA LYS A 339 16.67 14.77 7.87
C LYS A 339 16.18 14.23 6.54
N SER A 340 16.40 12.94 6.27
CA SER A 340 15.89 12.28 5.05
C SER A 340 14.36 12.27 5.01
N ARG A 341 13.71 11.98 6.15
CA ARG A 341 12.24 12.07 6.30
C ARG A 341 11.74 13.49 6.08
N VAL A 342 12.38 14.51 6.66
CA VAL A 342 11.99 15.91 6.47
C VAL A 342 11.99 16.27 4.99
N LEU A 343 13.01 15.84 4.23
CA LEU A 343 13.08 16.09 2.80
C LEU A 343 11.98 15.36 2.02
N MET A 344 11.79 14.06 2.26
CA MET A 344 10.68 13.26 1.69
C MET A 344 9.32 13.94 1.94
N THR A 345 9.05 14.35 3.18
CA THR A 345 7.78 14.97 3.58
C THR A 345 7.59 16.34 2.97
N LYS A 346 8.65 17.17 2.91
CA LYS A 346 8.60 18.49 2.28
C LYS A 346 8.10 18.37 0.84
N TYR A 347 8.75 17.52 0.05
CA TYR A 347 8.38 17.37 -1.36
C TYR A 347 7.04 16.64 -1.55
N SER A 348 6.70 15.68 -0.69
CA SER A 348 5.36 15.08 -0.68
C SER A 348 4.25 16.10 -0.46
N LYS A 349 4.42 17.06 0.46
CA LYS A 349 3.45 18.14 0.69
C LYS A 349 3.34 19.08 -0.52
N LEU A 350 4.47 19.42 -1.14
CA LEU A 350 4.48 20.26 -2.35
C LEU A 350 3.76 19.56 -3.52
N VAL A 351 3.98 18.26 -3.72
CA VAL A 351 3.23 17.46 -4.70
C VAL A 351 1.73 17.45 -4.39
N ALA A 352 1.33 17.28 -3.13
CA ALA A 352 -0.08 17.29 -2.73
C ALA A 352 -0.78 18.60 -3.11
N GLY A 353 -0.10 19.73 -2.88
CA GLY A 353 -0.57 21.07 -3.27
C GLY A 353 -0.62 21.30 -4.78
N ILE A 354 0.18 20.60 -5.58
CA ILE A 354 0.12 20.66 -7.05
C ILE A 354 -1.05 19.83 -7.59
N ILE A 355 -1.26 18.62 -7.06
CA ILE A 355 -2.31 17.69 -7.55
C ILE A 355 -3.70 18.05 -6.97
N ASN A 356 -3.80 19.09 -6.13
CA ASN A 356 -5.05 19.49 -5.45
C ASN A 356 -5.74 18.32 -4.72
N LEU A 357 -4.94 17.44 -4.09
CA LEU A 357 -5.49 16.31 -3.35
C LEU A 357 -6.03 16.71 -1.96
N ASP A 358 -5.72 17.92 -1.50
CA ASP A 358 -6.11 18.44 -0.20
C ASP A 358 -7.54 19.00 -0.20
N GLN A 359 -8.48 18.08 -0.31
CA GLN A 359 -9.63 18.09 0.60
C GLN A 359 -9.64 16.70 1.22
N GLU A 360 -8.93 16.54 2.34
CA GLU A 360 -9.32 15.52 3.31
C GLU A 360 -10.78 15.80 3.68
N PRO A 361 -11.67 14.79 3.76
CA PRO A 361 -12.87 14.99 4.56
C PRO A 361 -12.38 15.33 5.96
N GLU A 362 -12.64 16.56 6.39
CA GLU A 362 -12.37 17.01 7.75
C GLU A 362 -12.79 15.93 8.72
N LYS A 363 -11.98 15.75 9.77
CA LYS A 363 -12.37 14.99 10.94
C LYS A 363 -13.66 15.62 11.50
N GLU A 364 -14.82 15.13 11.06
CA GLU A 364 -15.98 15.08 11.92
C GLU A 364 -15.60 14.13 13.06
N ILE A 365 -15.00 14.72 14.08
CA ILE A 365 -15.10 14.21 15.44
C ILE A 365 -16.60 14.24 15.71
N PRO A 366 -17.30 13.10 15.82
CA PRO A 366 -18.67 13.15 16.28
C PRO A 366 -18.60 13.68 17.71
N GLY A 367 -19.25 14.83 17.92
CA GLY A 367 -19.40 15.40 19.24
C GLY A 367 -20.11 14.42 20.18
N LYS A 368 -19.69 14.49 21.45
CA LYS A 368 -20.44 14.27 22.69
C LYS A 368 -21.39 13.07 22.78
#